data_AF-A0A357QNM1-F1
#
_entry.id   AF-A0A357QNM1-F1
#
_cell.length_a   1.000
_cell.length_b   1.000
_cell.length_c   1.000
_cell.angle_alpha   90.00
_cell.angle_beta   90.00
_cell.angle_gamma   90.00
#
_symmetry.space_group_name_H-M   'P 1'
#
loop_
_entity.id
_entity.type
_entity.pdbx_description
1 polymer ?
#
loop_
_entity_poly.entity_id
_entity_poly.type
_entity_poly.pdbx_seq_one_letter_code
_entity_poly.pdbx_strand_id
1 'polypeptide(L)'
;MSGTYTIGGTSPDYATIHDAIVDLQNGGVCGPVVFNIRPGVYNVQESIGSITGTSSVNTVTFKSENDNNTSVIWTYTPTSGANYTVLLNGCDYIKLDKMTLRAV
;
A
#
# COMPACT_ATOMS: atom_id res chain seq x y z
N MET A 1 10.67 -0.93 -10.11
CA MET A 1 10.18 0.40 -9.66
C MET A 1 11.16 1.05 -8.69
N SER A 2 11.24 2.39 -8.67
CA SER A 2 12.04 3.16 -7.70
C SER A 2 11.53 4.61 -7.62
N GLY A 3 11.56 5.21 -6.43
CA GLY A 3 11.15 6.61 -6.21
C GLY A 3 9.84 6.77 -5.46
N THR A 4 9.20 7.92 -5.62
CA THR A 4 7.95 8.28 -4.92
C THR A 4 6.80 8.36 -5.90
N TYR A 5 5.66 7.78 -5.53
CA TYR A 5 4.43 7.75 -6.32
C TYR A 5 3.25 8.22 -5.46
N THR A 6 2.21 8.74 -6.10
CA THR A 6 0.97 9.19 -5.46
C THR A 6 -0.18 8.23 -5.73
N ILE A 7 -1.03 8.01 -4.73
CA ILE A 7 -2.23 7.17 -4.84
C ILE A 7 -3.49 7.97 -4.51
N GLY A 8 -4.46 7.96 -5.43
CA GLY A 8 -5.78 8.55 -5.27
C GLY A 8 -5.84 10.08 -5.41
N GLY A 9 -7.06 10.62 -5.42
CA GLY A 9 -7.33 12.03 -5.70
C GLY A 9 -7.28 12.38 -7.19
N THR A 10 -6.98 13.63 -7.53
CA THR A 10 -6.95 14.13 -8.92
C THR A 10 -5.56 13.93 -9.54
N SER A 11 -5.50 13.32 -10.72
CA SER A 11 -4.25 13.07 -11.47
C SER A 11 -3.10 12.43 -10.64
N PRO A 12 -3.31 11.27 -9.98
CA PRO A 12 -2.25 10.54 -9.28
C PRO A 12 -1.41 9.67 -10.24
N ASP A 13 -0.29 9.14 -9.74
CA ASP A 13 0.47 8.09 -10.44
C ASP A 13 -0.33 6.77 -10.49
N TYR A 14 -1.04 6.44 -9.40
CA TYR A 14 -1.97 5.31 -9.34
C TYR A 14 -3.36 5.76 -8.89
N ALA A 15 -4.39 5.33 -9.62
CA ALA A 15 -5.77 5.62 -9.27
C ALA A 15 -6.17 4.92 -7.96
N THR A 16 -5.70 3.69 -7.75
CA THR A 16 -6.07 2.86 -6.61
C THR A 16 -4.87 2.23 -5.91
N ILE A 17 -5.07 1.77 -4.67
CA ILE A 17 -4.07 0.99 -3.93
C ILE A 17 -3.80 -0.35 -4.63
N HIS A 18 -4.83 -0.95 -5.21
CA HIS A 18 -4.74 -2.20 -5.97
C HIS A 18 -3.74 -2.09 -7.13
N ASP A 19 -3.88 -1.05 -7.95
CA ASP A 19 -3.04 -0.85 -9.14
C ASP A 19 -1.55 -0.74 -8.77
N ALA A 20 -1.25 -0.03 -7.67
CA ALA A 20 0.10 0.09 -7.15
C ALA A 20 0.68 -1.25 -6.68
N ILE A 21 -0.12 -2.07 -5.99
CA ILE A 21 0.30 -3.39 -5.51
C ILE A 21 0.53 -4.36 -6.68
N VAL A 22 -0.36 -4.37 -7.67
CA VAL A 22 -0.21 -5.20 -8.88
C VAL A 22 1.08 -4.86 -9.62
N ASP A 23 1.39 -3.57 -9.79
CA ASP A 23 2.62 -3.14 -10.47
C ASP A 23 3.88 -3.52 -9.68
N LEU A 24 3.85 -3.40 -8.35
CA LEU A 24 4.93 -3.87 -7.47
C LEU A 24 5.18 -5.38 -7.61
N GLN A 25 4.12 -6.19 -7.60
CA GLN A 25 4.25 -7.64 -7.65
C GLN A 25 4.70 -8.13 -9.02
N ASN A 26 4.27 -7.47 -10.10
CA ASN A 26 4.64 -7.82 -11.46
C ASN A 26 6.04 -7.31 -11.84
N GLY A 27 6.39 -6.09 -11.44
CA GLY A 27 7.61 -5.40 -11.86
C GLY A 27 8.75 -5.43 -10.85
N GLY A 28 8.46 -5.67 -9.58
CA GLY A 28 9.43 -5.60 -8.49
C GLY A 28 10.01 -4.20 -8.27
N VAL A 29 11.01 -4.11 -7.41
CA VAL A 29 11.71 -2.87 -7.06
C VAL A 29 13.20 -2.94 -7.42
N CYS A 30 13.74 -1.83 -7.90
CA CYS A 30 15.17 -1.64 -8.18
C CYS A 30 15.79 -0.54 -7.31
N GLY A 31 15.01 0.03 -6.40
CA GLY A 31 15.39 1.05 -5.43
C GLY A 31 14.30 1.18 -4.36
N PRO A 32 14.48 2.05 -3.35
CA PRO A 32 13.42 2.33 -2.39
C PRO A 32 12.19 2.91 -3.09
N VAL A 33 11.01 2.47 -2.67
CA VAL A 33 9.72 2.93 -3.20
C VAL A 33 8.86 3.51 -2.08
N VAL A 34 8.26 4.67 -2.32
CA VAL A 34 7.33 5.33 -1.41
C VAL A 34 6.02 5.63 -2.16
N PHE A 35 4.90 5.17 -1.63
CA PHE A 35 3.56 5.54 -2.06
C PHE A 35 2.97 6.53 -1.06
N ASN A 36 2.81 7.77 -1.50
CA ASN A 36 2.09 8.81 -0.81
C ASN A 36 0.60 8.71 -1.14
N ILE A 37 -0.17 8.20 -0.19
CA ILE A 37 -1.61 8.00 -0.31
C ILE A 37 -2.31 9.28 0.14
N ARG A 38 -3.13 9.86 -0.74
CA ARG A 38 -3.86 11.09 -0.43
C ARG A 38 -4.96 10.84 0.61
N PRO A 39 -5.38 11.84 1.39
CA PRO A 39 -6.45 11.68 2.36
C PRO A 39 -7.73 11.10 1.74
N GLY A 40 -8.32 10.09 2.38
CA GLY A 40 -9.48 9.39 1.85
C GLY A 40 -9.80 8.09 2.59
N VAL A 41 -10.97 7.54 2.27
CA VAL A 41 -11.41 6.21 2.71
C VAL A 41 -11.28 5.24 1.54
N TYR A 42 -10.44 4.24 1.71
CA TYR A 42 -10.13 3.23 0.70
C TYR A 42 -10.75 1.92 1.15
N ASN A 43 -11.95 1.61 0.64
CA ASN A 43 -12.67 0.38 0.95
C ASN A 43 -12.20 -0.77 0.04
N VAL A 44 -11.10 -1.41 0.40
CA VAL A 44 -10.43 -2.42 -0.43
C VAL A 44 -9.75 -3.47 0.44
N GLN A 45 -9.83 -4.72 0.02
CA GLN A 45 -9.12 -5.86 0.63
C GLN A 45 -7.93 -6.23 -0.24
N GLU A 46 -6.72 -6.23 0.31
CA GLU A 46 -5.52 -6.58 -0.47
C GLU A 46 -4.64 -7.62 0.22
N SER A 47 -4.00 -8.44 -0.60
CA SER A 47 -2.93 -9.36 -0.19
C SER A 47 -1.63 -8.94 -0.85
N ILE A 48 -0.71 -8.35 -0.08
CA ILE A 48 0.62 -7.99 -0.55
C ILE A 48 1.49 -9.24 -0.49
N GLY A 49 1.75 -9.82 -1.66
CA GLY A 49 2.66 -10.95 -1.82
C GLY A 49 4.13 -10.55 -1.83
N SER A 50 5.03 -11.52 -2.04
CA SER A 50 6.45 -11.24 -2.23
C SER A 50 6.68 -10.26 -3.39
N ILE A 51 7.63 -9.34 -3.20
CA ILE A 51 8.00 -8.33 -4.19
C ILE A 51 9.47 -8.52 -4.51
N THR A 52 9.77 -8.81 -5.77
CA THR A 52 11.14 -9.04 -6.23
C THR A 52 11.99 -7.79 -6.02
N GLY A 53 13.21 -7.97 -5.49
CA GLY A 53 14.19 -6.90 -5.32
C GLY A 53 14.05 -6.10 -4.03
N THR A 54 13.08 -6.43 -3.16
CA THR A 54 13.01 -5.82 -1.83
C THR A 54 14.20 -6.24 -0.97
N SER A 55 14.68 -5.31 -0.16
CA SER A 55 15.81 -5.52 0.76
C SER A 55 15.78 -4.49 1.87
N SER A 56 16.74 -4.57 2.80
CA SER A 56 16.91 -3.55 3.86
C SER A 56 17.18 -2.14 3.31
N VAL A 57 17.64 -2.05 2.05
CA VAL A 57 17.85 -0.78 1.33
C VAL A 57 16.64 -0.45 0.43
N ASN A 58 16.13 -1.44 -0.31
CA ASN A 58 15.01 -1.28 -1.24
C ASN A 58 13.70 -1.62 -0.54
N THR A 59 13.26 -0.74 0.36
CA THR A 59 11.99 -0.93 1.08
C THR A 59 10.82 -0.37 0.29
N VAL A 60 9.63 -0.94 0.46
CA VAL A 60 8.37 -0.38 -0.05
C VAL A 60 7.60 0.24 1.11
N THR A 61 7.26 1.53 1.00
CA THR A 61 6.52 2.25 2.04
C THR A 61 5.20 2.77 1.50
N PHE A 62 4.09 2.40 2.11
CA PHE A 62 2.80 3.06 1.92
C PHE A 62 2.58 4.01 3.10
N LYS A 63 2.38 5.29 2.81
CA LYS A 63 2.18 6.31 3.85
C LYS A 63 1.13 7.34 3.45
N SER A 64 0.53 8.03 4.42
CA SER A 64 -0.25 9.22 4.09
C SER A 64 0.61 10.31 3.48
N GLU A 65 0.08 11.00 2.48
CA GLU A 65 0.76 12.11 1.78
C GLU A 65 1.01 13.29 2.73
N ASN A 66 0.17 13.48 3.75
CA ASN A 66 0.22 14.58 4.69
C ASN A 66 0.75 14.19 6.10
N ASP A 67 1.38 13.03 6.23
CA ASP A 67 1.96 12.52 7.49
C ASP A 67 0.97 12.39 8.67
N ASN A 68 -0.33 12.35 8.38
CA ASN A 68 -1.40 12.24 9.37
C ASN A 68 -1.97 10.82 9.40
N ASN A 69 -1.89 10.15 10.55
CA ASN A 69 -2.34 8.77 10.72
C ASN A 69 -3.86 8.54 10.63
N THR A 70 -4.68 9.60 10.67
CA THR A 70 -6.14 9.50 10.51
C THR A 70 -6.64 9.97 9.15
N SER A 71 -5.79 10.52 8.28
CA SER A 71 -6.22 11.09 6.99
C SER A 71 -6.46 10.01 5.93
N VAL A 72 -5.73 8.90 6.01
CA VAL A 72 -5.89 7.74 5.13
C VAL A 72 -6.47 6.60 5.94
N ILE A 73 -7.66 6.15 5.54
CA ILE A 73 -8.33 5.02 6.17
C ILE A 73 -8.44 3.90 5.15
N TRP A 74 -7.60 2.89 5.31
CA TRP A 74 -7.72 1.65 4.56
C TRP A 74 -8.65 0.71 5.31
N THR A 75 -9.82 0.44 4.72
CA THR A 75 -10.92 -0.26 5.39
C THR A 75 -11.44 -1.41 4.54
N TYR A 76 -12.00 -2.43 5.18
CA TYR A 76 -12.77 -3.48 4.51
C TYR A 76 -13.69 -4.20 5.49
N THR A 77 -14.79 -4.81 5.02
CA THR A 77 -15.63 -5.71 5.82
C THR A 77 -15.21 -7.16 5.59
N PRO A 78 -14.41 -7.76 6.50
CA PRO A 78 -13.90 -9.10 6.29
C PRO A 78 -14.99 -10.15 6.46
N THR A 79 -14.82 -11.29 5.80
CA THR A 79 -15.67 -12.47 5.97
C THR A 79 -14.91 -13.56 6.70
N SER A 80 -15.57 -14.63 7.13
CA SER A 80 -14.90 -15.78 7.75
C SER A 80 -13.89 -16.45 6.82
N GLY A 81 -14.09 -16.40 5.50
CA GLY A 81 -13.18 -16.98 4.50
C GLY A 81 -11.98 -16.09 4.16
N ALA A 82 -12.12 -14.77 4.33
CA ALA A 82 -11.05 -13.78 4.12
C ALA A 82 -11.14 -12.72 5.22
N ASN A 83 -10.57 -13.05 6.39
CA ASN A 83 -10.68 -12.27 7.63
C ASN A 83 -9.53 -11.26 7.80
N TYR A 84 -9.32 -10.42 6.79
CA TYR A 84 -8.29 -9.38 6.81
C TYR A 84 -8.75 -8.14 6.03
N THR A 85 -8.18 -6.97 6.37
CA THR A 85 -8.23 -5.78 5.52
C THR A 85 -7.00 -5.73 4.61
N VAL A 86 -5.82 -5.96 5.20
CA VAL A 86 -4.54 -6.06 4.50
C VAL A 86 -3.85 -7.34 4.98
N LEU A 87 -3.48 -8.21 4.06
CA LEU A 87 -2.70 -9.41 4.31
C LEU A 87 -1.28 -9.21 3.80
N LEU A 88 -0.29 -9.36 4.69
CA LEU A 88 1.13 -9.41 4.32
C LEU A 88 1.51 -10.88 4.09
N ASN A 89 1.54 -11.31 2.84
CA ASN A 89 1.64 -12.72 2.45
C ASN A 89 3.03 -13.05 1.89
N GLY A 90 3.98 -13.36 2.77
CA GLY A 90 5.36 -13.69 2.37
C GLY A 90 6.12 -12.51 1.75
N CYS A 91 5.67 -11.29 2.03
CA CYS A 91 6.36 -10.06 1.63
C CYS A 91 7.37 -9.63 2.69
N ASP A 92 8.51 -9.11 2.24
CA ASP A 92 9.56 -8.56 3.10
C ASP A 92 9.78 -7.08 2.81
N TYR A 93 10.23 -6.34 3.83
CA TYR A 93 10.61 -4.92 3.75
C TYR A 93 9.47 -3.98 3.30
N ILE A 94 8.23 -4.32 3.68
CA ILE A 94 7.04 -3.50 3.49
C ILE A 94 6.79 -2.67 4.76
N LYS A 95 6.46 -1.39 4.57
CA LYS A 95 6.11 -0.46 5.64
C LYS A 95 4.73 0.13 5.36
N LEU A 96 3.84 0.05 6.35
CA LEU A 96 2.58 0.80 6.38
C LEU A 96 2.76 1.87 7.46
N ASP A 97 2.83 3.13 7.06
CA ASP A 97 3.20 4.23 7.96
C ASP A 97 2.15 5.35 7.94
N LYS A 98 1.94 6.01 9.07
CA LYS A 98 1.02 7.14 9.23
C LYS A 98 -0.35 6.93 8.54
N MET A 99 -1.01 5.81 8.79
CA MET A 99 -2.34 5.53 8.27
C MET A 99 -3.17 4.68 9.23
N THR A 100 -4.49 4.63 9.01
CA THR A 100 -5.42 3.78 9.78
C THR A 100 -5.77 2.54 8.96
N LEU A 101 -5.58 1.36 9.55
CA LEU A 101 -6.13 0.09 9.04
C LEU A 101 -7.37 -0.26 9.87
N ARG A 102 -8.50 -0.54 9.23
CA ARG A 102 -9.77 -0.76 9.92
C ARG A 102 -10.59 -1.89 9.30
N ALA A 103 -10.96 -2.87 10.12
CA ALA A 103 -12.07 -3.77 9.78
C ALA A 103 -13.40 -3.08 10.13
N VAL A 104 -14.40 -3.18 9.26
CA VAL A 104 -15.74 -2.58 9.46
C VAL A 104 -16.86 -3.59 9.32
#